data_AF-A0A520MB08-F1
#
_entry.id   AF-A0A520MB08-F1
#
_cell.length_a   1.000
_cell.length_b   1.000
_cell.length_c   1.000
_cell.angle_alpha   90.00
_cell.angle_beta   90.00
_cell.angle_gamma   90.00
#
_symmetry.space_group_name_H-M   'P 1'
#
loop_
_entity.id
_entity.type
_entity.pdbx_description
1 polymer ?
#
loop_
_entity_poly.entity_id
_entity_poly.type
_entity_poly.pdbx_seq_one_letter_code
_entity_poly.pdbx_strand_id
1 'polypeptide(L)'
;MFSHYRYTVICFVILFLHLPKSEANDEAIQLGLRQVDLSSDLNGWVPVTQSKQINYGEWITTGGNNGGGVPNGWGGIWEQTTTLVWEDFKTVTSNRFERAVLSDGNNGLRVRSIDPFVPSNATRYTQQVINSYIVSPRIDLSKNNQDHLLFQYKSNSYFTLDLWVGKNDGSYWHSVWEEGQNLNPNHVTTRFVGNGFREVKINLENALMDLNLWLTNNGFTNDVISPQTNRIYINFVAKDNANRWSGTSTQALEIKSIWTPSYYGEGQPQQTSIDPIISFDYKNNSVTFFGGVGETYELQRSVDLKDWQVSHSFTLTSDSETHPISDFLDSAQRKYFFRLKHKP
;
A
#
# COMPACT_ATOMS: atom_id res chain seq x y z
N MET A 1 -26.36 -4.45 -64.86
CA MET A 1 -25.13 -3.69 -64.57
C MET A 1 -24.93 -3.71 -63.06
N PHE A 2 -23.81 -4.28 -62.65
CA PHE A 2 -23.42 -4.68 -61.29
C PHE A 2 -23.69 -3.58 -60.25
N SER A 3 -24.39 -3.87 -59.14
CA SER A 3 -23.79 -4.21 -57.82
C SER A 3 -22.54 -3.38 -57.57
N HIS A 4 -22.53 -2.39 -56.66
CA HIS A 4 -21.33 -1.82 -55.99
C HIS A 4 -21.68 -0.68 -54.99
N TYR A 5 -22.78 -0.77 -54.23
CA TYR A 5 -23.12 0.25 -53.21
C TYR A 5 -23.63 -0.35 -51.90
N ARG A 6 -23.01 -1.44 -51.41
CA ARG A 6 -23.29 -2.00 -50.08
C ARG A 6 -22.06 -2.27 -49.21
N TYR A 7 -20.86 -1.93 -49.65
CA TYR A 7 -19.63 -2.27 -48.91
C TYR A 7 -18.93 -1.08 -48.21
N THR A 8 -19.34 0.16 -48.44
CA THR A 8 -18.61 1.32 -47.88
C THR A 8 -19.07 1.74 -46.48
N VAL A 9 -20.26 1.33 -46.03
CA VAL A 9 -20.79 1.70 -44.70
C VAL A 9 -20.44 0.66 -43.63
N ILE A 10 -20.11 -0.58 -44.01
CA ILE A 10 -19.78 -1.65 -43.05
C ILE A 10 -18.33 -1.55 -42.56
N CYS A 11 -17.40 -0.95 -43.33
CA CYS A 11 -16.00 -0.81 -42.90
C CYS A 11 -15.78 0.26 -41.82
N PHE A 12 -16.63 1.29 -41.72
CA PHE A 12 -16.49 2.31 -40.67
C PHE A 12 -17.06 1.88 -39.32
N VAL A 13 -18.04 0.96 -39.29
CA VAL A 13 -18.60 0.44 -38.04
C VAL A 13 -17.71 -0.66 -37.43
N ILE A 14 -16.96 -1.39 -38.25
CA ILE A 14 -16.02 -2.42 -37.77
C ILE A 14 -14.67 -1.82 -37.33
N LEU A 15 -14.27 -0.64 -37.86
CA LEU A 15 -13.04 0.03 -37.41
C LEU A 15 -13.15 0.69 -36.02
N PHE A 16 -14.37 0.98 -35.53
CA PHE A 16 -14.58 1.51 -34.18
C PHE A 16 -14.69 0.45 -33.08
N LEU A 17 -14.67 -0.84 -33.44
CA LEU A 17 -14.72 -1.95 -32.48
C LEU A 17 -13.34 -2.50 -32.08
N HIS A 18 -12.25 -1.94 -32.61
CA HIS A 18 -10.88 -2.30 -32.24
C HIS A 18 -10.13 -1.13 -31.57
N LEU A 19 -10.84 -0.37 -30.73
CA LEU A 19 -10.18 0.47 -29.73
C LEU A 19 -9.40 -0.46 -28.79
N PRO A 20 -8.15 -0.13 -28.39
CA PRO A 20 -7.25 -0.98 -27.60
C PRO A 20 -7.68 -1.06 -26.12
N LYS A 21 -8.95 -1.37 -25.90
CA LYS A 21 -9.57 -1.48 -24.58
C LYS A 21 -9.38 -2.87 -23.96
N SER A 22 -8.92 -3.86 -24.74
CA SER A 22 -8.76 -5.25 -24.26
C SER A 22 -7.32 -5.67 -23.98
N GLU A 23 -6.29 -5.14 -24.67
CA GLU A 23 -4.93 -5.70 -24.56
C GLU A 23 -4.36 -5.72 -23.13
N ALA A 24 -4.61 -4.68 -22.33
CA ALA A 24 -4.14 -4.59 -20.95
C ALA A 24 -4.81 -5.59 -20.00
N ASN A 25 -6.13 -5.73 -20.12
CA ASN A 25 -6.88 -6.69 -19.30
C ASN A 25 -6.58 -8.12 -19.76
N ASP A 26 -6.44 -8.34 -21.07
CA ASP A 26 -6.09 -9.62 -21.65
C ASP A 26 -4.69 -10.07 -21.20
N GLU A 27 -3.73 -9.14 -21.12
CA GLU A 27 -2.39 -9.40 -20.59
C GLU A 27 -2.41 -9.73 -19.10
N ALA A 28 -3.16 -8.97 -18.28
CA ALA A 28 -3.31 -9.26 -16.86
C ALA A 28 -3.94 -10.65 -16.63
N ILE A 29 -4.95 -11.02 -17.43
CA ILE A 29 -5.58 -12.34 -17.39
C ILE A 29 -4.61 -13.45 -17.82
N GLN A 30 -3.81 -13.24 -18.87
CA GLN A 30 -2.78 -14.20 -19.30
C GLN A 30 -1.71 -14.44 -18.22
N LEU A 31 -1.42 -13.42 -17.42
CA LEU A 31 -0.53 -13.50 -16.27
C LEU A 31 -1.21 -14.09 -15.02
N GLY A 32 -2.48 -14.50 -15.12
CA GLY A 32 -3.23 -15.08 -14.01
C GLY A 32 -3.56 -14.08 -12.89
N LEU A 33 -3.51 -12.78 -13.18
CA LEU A 33 -3.77 -11.75 -12.18
C LEU A 33 -5.27 -11.58 -11.93
N ARG A 34 -5.61 -11.23 -10.69
CA ARG A 34 -6.97 -10.90 -10.29
C ARG A 34 -7.17 -9.39 -10.29
N GLN A 35 -8.27 -8.93 -10.87
CA GLN A 35 -8.66 -7.53 -10.76
C GLN A 35 -9.22 -7.26 -9.35
N VAL A 36 -8.73 -6.19 -8.72
CA VAL A 36 -9.33 -5.66 -7.48
C VAL A 36 -10.69 -5.04 -7.81
N ASP A 37 -11.73 -5.42 -7.07
CA ASP A 37 -13.04 -4.80 -7.22
C ASP A 37 -13.07 -3.42 -6.55
N LEU A 38 -12.85 -2.38 -7.35
CA LEU A 38 -12.89 -0.98 -6.90
C LEU A 38 -14.31 -0.43 -6.74
N SER A 39 -15.34 -1.23 -7.04
CA SER A 39 -16.75 -0.81 -6.93
C SER A 39 -17.37 -1.09 -5.56
N SER A 40 -16.85 -2.08 -4.82
CA SER A 40 -17.44 -2.57 -3.56
C SER A 40 -16.48 -2.43 -2.36
N ASP A 41 -16.28 -3.48 -1.56
CA ASP A 41 -15.48 -3.52 -0.32
C ASP A 41 -13.96 -3.45 -0.55
N LEU A 42 -13.54 -3.10 -1.77
CA LEU A 42 -12.15 -3.03 -2.21
C LEU A 42 -11.40 -4.35 -2.06
N ASN A 43 -12.09 -5.50 -1.97
CA ASN A 43 -11.48 -6.81 -1.72
C ASN A 43 -10.49 -6.80 -0.54
N GLY A 44 -10.81 -6.08 0.54
CA GLY A 44 -9.98 -5.99 1.73
C GLY A 44 -8.81 -5.00 1.67
N TRP A 45 -8.67 -4.20 0.60
CA TRP A 45 -7.72 -3.09 0.58
C TRP A 45 -8.18 -1.96 1.51
N VAL A 46 -7.26 -1.42 2.30
CA VAL A 46 -7.57 -0.45 3.34
C VAL A 46 -6.91 0.92 3.06
N PRO A 47 -7.69 2.00 2.92
CA PRO A 47 -7.15 3.34 2.82
C PRO A 47 -6.66 3.83 4.19
N VAL A 48 -5.46 4.41 4.22
CA VAL A 48 -4.83 4.94 5.44
C VAL A 48 -4.33 6.37 5.22
N THR A 49 -4.39 7.19 6.26
CA THR A 49 -3.98 8.61 6.24
C THR A 49 -2.74 8.86 7.08
N GLN A 50 -2.03 9.93 6.77
CA GLN A 50 -0.91 10.45 7.56
C GLN A 50 -1.28 11.84 8.10
N SER A 51 -0.81 12.17 9.30
CA SER A 51 -0.89 13.54 9.81
C SER A 51 0.50 14.15 9.96
N LYS A 52 0.64 15.43 9.62
CA LYS A 52 1.87 16.21 9.80
C LYS A 52 1.52 17.63 10.25
N GLN A 53 2.47 18.26 10.94
CA GLN A 53 2.40 19.67 11.30
C GLN A 53 3.10 20.50 10.23
N ILE A 54 2.39 21.46 9.63
CA ILE A 54 2.93 22.42 8.67
C ILE A 54 3.00 23.79 9.34
N ASN A 55 4.19 24.36 9.38
CA ASN A 55 4.42 25.72 9.86
C ASN A 55 4.32 26.71 8.70
N TYR A 56 3.72 27.87 8.95
CA TYR A 56 3.62 28.98 8.00
C TYR A 56 3.74 30.31 8.74
N GLY A 57 4.05 31.37 8.02
CA GLY A 57 4.38 32.64 8.67
C GLY A 57 4.78 33.73 7.69
N GLU A 58 5.11 34.88 8.26
CA GLU A 58 5.69 35.99 7.55
C GLU A 58 7.13 36.20 8.01
N TRP A 59 8.05 36.00 7.07
CA TRP A 59 9.45 36.36 7.20
C TRP A 59 9.73 37.50 6.23
N ILE A 60 10.31 38.57 6.76
CA ILE A 60 10.76 39.71 5.96
C ILE A 60 12.28 39.61 5.84
N THR A 61 12.78 39.48 4.61
CA THR A 61 14.21 39.60 4.33
C THR A 61 14.49 41.05 3.93
N THR A 62 15.07 41.83 4.84
CA THR A 62 15.56 43.18 4.54
C THR A 62 17.02 43.11 4.12
N GLY A 63 17.33 43.62 2.92
CA GLY A 63 18.69 43.91 2.51
C GLY A 63 19.09 45.29 3.05
N GLY A 64 19.94 45.31 4.07
CA GLY A 64 20.48 46.55 4.62
C GLY A 64 21.73 46.96 3.85
N ASN A 65 21.65 48.07 3.11
CA ASN A 65 22.85 48.85 2.81
C ASN A 65 23.22 49.55 4.12
N ASN A 66 24.02 48.90 4.98
CA ASN A 66 24.61 49.59 6.13
C ASN A 66 25.65 50.59 5.58
N GLY A 67 25.14 51.75 5.17
CA GLY A 67 25.91 52.90 4.76
C GLY A 67 26.65 53.47 5.97
N GLY A 68 27.93 53.12 6.06
CA GLY A 68 28.97 53.85 6.80
C GLY A 68 30.22 53.82 5.95
N GLY A 69 30.44 54.85 5.13
CA GLY A 69 31.23 54.77 3.91
C GLY A 69 32.71 54.44 4.05
N VAL A 70 33.27 53.89 2.97
CA VAL A 70 34.55 54.35 2.39
C VAL A 70 34.38 54.38 0.86
N PRO A 71 34.59 55.52 0.19
CA PRO A 71 34.66 55.56 -1.26
C PRO A 71 36.01 54.98 -1.68
N ASN A 72 35.98 53.94 -2.53
CA ASN A 72 37.11 53.16 -3.05
C ASN A 72 37.53 51.96 -2.18
N GLY A 73 36.99 50.79 -2.50
CA GLY A 73 37.52 49.53 -1.98
C GLY A 73 36.55 48.38 -2.15
N TRP A 74 36.95 47.40 -2.95
CA TRP A 74 36.30 46.11 -3.17
C TRP A 74 35.70 45.48 -1.89
N GLY A 75 34.45 45.00 -1.97
CA GLY A 75 33.89 44.00 -1.06
C GLY A 75 33.01 44.53 0.09
N GLY A 76 31.81 45.04 -0.22
CA GLY A 76 30.75 45.16 0.80
C GLY A 76 30.11 43.79 1.07
N ILE A 77 30.06 43.36 2.33
CA ILE A 77 29.30 42.17 2.73
C ILE A 77 27.81 42.58 2.74
N TRP A 78 27.03 42.03 1.81
CA TRP A 78 25.59 42.17 1.82
C TRP A 78 25.00 41.29 2.92
N GLU A 79 24.75 41.87 4.10
CA GLU A 79 24.07 41.16 5.16
C GLU A 79 22.57 41.14 4.90
N GLN A 80 22.06 39.96 4.53
CA GLN A 80 20.62 39.71 4.46
C GLN A 80 20.15 39.29 5.85
N THR A 81 19.40 40.17 6.52
CA THR A 81 18.75 39.81 7.78
C THR A 81 17.31 39.38 7.49
N THR A 82 16.96 38.14 7.86
CA THR A 82 15.59 37.65 7.80
C THR A 82 14.97 37.76 9.19
N THR A 83 13.93 38.59 9.31
CA THR A 83 13.20 38.80 10.56
C THR A 83 11.87 38.05 10.50
N LEU A 84 11.58 37.24 11.52
CA LEU A 84 10.27 36.62 11.73
C LEU A 84 9.30 37.68 12.26
N VAL A 85 8.21 37.93 11.53
CA VAL A 85 7.13 38.84 11.97
C VAL A 85 6.13 38.08 12.81
N TRP A 86 5.68 36.93 12.30
CA TRP A 86 4.79 36.01 12.99
C TRP A 86 4.93 34.61 12.39
N GLU A 87 4.67 33.59 13.21
CA GLU A 87 4.57 32.20 12.81
C GLU A 87 3.33 31.56 13.41
N ASP A 88 2.81 30.58 12.71
CA ASP A 88 1.70 29.74 13.15
C ASP A 88 1.87 28.34 12.54
N PHE A 89 1.05 27.39 12.97
CA PHE A 89 1.08 26.03 12.46
C PHE A 89 -0.30 25.41 12.37
N LYS A 90 -0.43 24.44 11.46
CA LYS A 90 -1.62 23.60 11.37
C LYS A 90 -1.21 22.14 11.29
N THR A 91 -1.78 21.32 12.16
CA THR A 91 -1.78 19.87 11.97
C THR A 91 -2.79 19.54 10.89
N VAL A 92 -2.30 18.94 9.81
CA VAL A 92 -3.10 18.52 8.67
C VAL A 92 -3.02 17.01 8.52
N THR A 93 -4.16 16.41 8.19
CA THR A 93 -4.28 15.00 7.86
C THR A 93 -4.49 14.87 6.37
N SER A 94 -3.80 13.94 5.71
CA SER A 94 -4.05 13.65 4.30
C SER A 94 -5.45 13.12 4.07
N ASN A 95 -5.96 13.36 2.86
CA ASN A 95 -7.25 12.80 2.45
C ASN A 95 -7.11 11.30 2.19
N ARG A 96 -8.19 10.55 2.38
CA ARG A 96 -8.23 9.12 2.07
C ARG A 96 -8.38 8.90 0.57
N PHE A 97 -7.93 7.75 0.09
CA PHE A 97 -8.43 7.21 -1.15
C PHE A 97 -9.91 6.87 -0.99
N GLU A 98 -10.73 7.41 -1.88
CA GLU A 98 -12.17 7.22 -1.90
C GLU A 98 -12.58 6.56 -3.22
N ARG A 99 -13.61 5.71 -3.16
CA ARG A 99 -14.24 5.20 -4.37
C ARG A 99 -14.85 6.36 -5.15
N ALA A 100 -14.61 6.39 -6.45
CA ALA A 100 -15.12 7.42 -7.33
C ALA A 100 -15.49 6.84 -8.69
N VAL A 101 -16.52 7.43 -9.30
CA VAL A 101 -16.74 7.30 -10.74
C VAL A 101 -15.76 8.23 -11.44
N LEU A 102 -14.91 7.65 -12.29
CA LEU A 102 -13.88 8.35 -13.04
C LEU A 102 -14.47 9.02 -14.29
N SER A 103 -13.69 9.91 -14.91
CA SER A 103 -14.14 10.70 -16.07
C SER A 103 -14.56 9.85 -17.28
N ASP A 104 -14.14 8.59 -17.34
CA ASP A 104 -14.50 7.64 -18.39
C ASP A 104 -15.68 6.73 -18.02
N GLY A 105 -16.34 7.00 -16.88
CA GLY A 105 -17.52 6.28 -16.38
C GLY A 105 -17.21 5.02 -15.57
N ASN A 106 -15.93 4.61 -15.47
CA ASN A 106 -15.56 3.42 -14.70
C ASN A 106 -15.44 3.75 -13.21
N ASN A 107 -15.68 2.75 -12.35
CA ASN A 107 -15.34 2.84 -10.94
C ASN A 107 -13.83 2.76 -10.76
N GLY A 108 -13.31 3.54 -9.82
CA GLY A 108 -11.92 3.52 -9.40
C GLY A 108 -11.74 4.19 -8.05
N LEU A 109 -10.50 4.53 -7.75
CA LEU A 109 -10.12 5.26 -6.55
C LEU A 109 -9.67 6.67 -6.93
N ARG A 110 -10.01 7.64 -6.08
CA ARG A 110 -9.52 9.01 -6.17
C ARG A 110 -9.04 9.46 -4.80
N VAL A 111 -7.90 10.14 -4.77
CA VAL A 111 -7.48 10.94 -3.62
C VAL A 111 -7.31 12.37 -4.07
N ARG A 112 -7.76 13.31 -3.24
CA ARG A 112 -7.61 14.76 -3.49
C ARG A 112 -6.50 15.32 -2.62
N SER A 113 -5.84 16.38 -3.09
CA SER A 113 -4.88 17.10 -2.26
C SER A 113 -5.57 17.71 -1.06
N ILE A 114 -4.83 17.91 0.03
CA ILE A 114 -5.34 18.65 1.20
C ILE A 114 -5.76 20.05 0.76
N ASP A 115 -6.92 20.49 1.24
CA ASP A 115 -7.45 21.82 0.95
C ASP A 115 -6.45 22.90 1.37
N PRO A 116 -6.16 23.89 0.50
CA PRO A 116 -5.24 24.97 0.83
C PRO A 116 -5.76 25.78 2.02
N PHE A 117 -4.85 26.10 2.95
CA PHE A 117 -5.19 26.77 4.21
C PHE A 117 -4.19 27.85 4.62
N VAL A 118 -3.03 27.94 3.97
CA VAL A 118 -2.03 28.96 4.28
C VAL A 118 -2.62 30.31 3.84
N PRO A 119 -2.75 31.29 4.75
CA PRO A 119 -3.40 32.55 4.45
C PRO A 119 -2.52 33.38 3.53
N SER A 120 -3.11 34.23 2.69
CA SER A 120 -2.39 34.99 1.65
C SER A 120 -1.37 36.02 2.18
N ASN A 121 -1.43 36.36 3.46
CA ASN A 121 -0.51 37.28 4.12
C ASN A 121 0.74 36.60 4.69
N ALA A 122 0.82 35.27 4.71
CA ALA A 122 2.09 34.60 4.96
C ALA A 122 3.07 34.95 3.80
N THR A 123 4.37 34.80 4.01
CA THR A 123 5.37 34.86 2.93
C THR A 123 6.01 33.52 2.63
N ARG A 124 5.98 32.57 3.58
CA ARG A 124 6.48 31.20 3.37
C ARG A 124 5.65 30.17 4.15
N TYR A 125 5.91 28.91 3.86
CA TYR A 125 5.52 27.78 4.71
C TYR A 125 6.51 26.64 4.53
N THR A 126 6.58 25.72 5.49
CA THR A 126 7.36 24.50 5.34
C THR A 126 6.64 23.57 4.37
N GLN A 127 7.09 23.51 3.11
CA GLN A 127 6.59 22.52 2.16
C GLN A 127 6.90 21.12 2.72
N GLN A 128 5.84 20.34 2.97
CA GLN A 128 5.98 18.95 3.37
C GLN A 128 5.13 18.08 2.45
N VAL A 129 5.76 17.02 1.94
CA VAL A 129 5.06 15.91 1.30
C VAL A 129 4.20 15.23 2.37
N ILE A 130 2.90 15.08 2.13
CA ILE A 130 2.01 14.32 3.03
C ILE A 130 1.46 13.13 2.25
N ASN A 131 1.59 11.93 2.81
CA ASN A 131 1.27 10.71 2.11
C ASN A 131 -0.17 10.26 2.41
N SER A 132 -0.83 9.74 1.38
CA SER A 132 -2.08 8.98 1.49
C SER A 132 -1.80 7.56 1.00
N TYR A 133 -2.38 6.57 1.66
CA TYR A 133 -2.04 5.18 1.45
C TYR A 133 -3.27 4.37 1.07
N ILE A 134 -3.08 3.35 0.25
CA ILE A 134 -4.00 2.21 0.19
C ILE A 134 -3.20 0.92 0.25
N VAL A 135 -3.48 0.13 1.30
CA VAL A 135 -2.72 -1.05 1.68
C VAL A 135 -3.49 -2.30 1.27
N SER A 136 -2.82 -3.24 0.62
CA SER A 136 -3.40 -4.51 0.19
C SER A 136 -3.72 -5.43 1.38
N PRO A 137 -4.61 -6.42 1.22
CA PRO A 137 -4.54 -7.63 2.04
C PRO A 137 -3.21 -8.38 1.78
N ARG A 138 -2.93 -9.43 2.57
CA ARG A 138 -1.74 -10.26 2.38
C ARG A 138 -1.75 -10.89 0.98
N ILE A 139 -0.68 -10.68 0.24
CA ILE A 139 -0.50 -11.25 -1.10
C ILE A 139 0.27 -12.57 -0.98
N ASP A 140 -0.13 -13.55 -1.77
CA ASP A 140 0.61 -14.80 -1.94
C ASP A 140 1.35 -14.75 -3.27
N LEU A 141 2.67 -14.75 -3.19
CA LEU A 141 3.53 -14.79 -4.38
C LEU A 141 3.66 -16.25 -4.82
N SER A 142 3.36 -16.49 -6.08
CA SER A 142 3.33 -17.82 -6.67
C SER A 142 4.75 -18.40 -6.80
N LYS A 143 4.87 -19.73 -6.74
CA LYS A 143 6.18 -20.42 -6.84
C LYS A 143 6.71 -20.53 -8.28
N ASN A 144 5.98 -19.98 -9.24
CA ASN A 144 6.12 -20.27 -10.67
C ASN A 144 6.60 -19.07 -11.50
N ASN A 145 7.28 -18.11 -10.87
CA ASN A 145 8.07 -17.08 -11.53
C ASN A 145 7.32 -16.08 -12.42
N GLN A 146 6.05 -15.82 -12.12
CA GLN A 146 5.17 -14.99 -12.97
C GLN A 146 4.37 -13.94 -12.21
N ASP A 147 4.75 -13.62 -10.96
CA ASP A 147 4.00 -12.64 -10.19
C ASP A 147 4.21 -11.23 -10.73
N HIS A 148 3.13 -10.66 -11.25
CA HIS A 148 3.11 -9.29 -11.74
C HIS A 148 2.11 -8.47 -10.96
N LEU A 149 2.40 -7.18 -10.83
CA LEU A 149 1.42 -6.18 -10.46
C LEU A 149 1.18 -5.30 -11.67
N LEU A 150 -0.08 -5.07 -12.00
CA LEU A 150 -0.46 -4.18 -13.09
C LEU A 150 -1.51 -3.20 -12.61
N PHE A 151 -1.29 -1.91 -12.81
CA PHE A 151 -2.24 -0.89 -12.38
C PHE A 151 -2.27 0.29 -13.33
N GLN A 152 -3.42 0.95 -13.38
CA GLN A 152 -3.64 2.14 -14.19
C GLN A 152 -3.90 3.33 -13.28
N TYR A 153 -3.15 4.41 -13.48
CA TYR A 153 -3.27 5.62 -12.68
C TYR A 153 -3.20 6.88 -13.54
N LYS A 154 -3.70 7.97 -12.97
CA LYS A 154 -3.63 9.31 -13.52
C LYS A 154 -3.29 10.26 -12.38
N SER A 155 -2.17 10.94 -12.50
CA SER A 155 -1.68 11.96 -11.56
C SER A 155 -1.50 13.29 -12.30
N ASN A 156 -1.13 14.32 -11.56
CA ASN A 156 -0.68 15.59 -12.10
C ASN A 156 0.64 15.98 -11.40
N SER A 157 1.24 17.11 -11.77
CA SER A 157 2.56 17.52 -11.25
C SER A 157 2.63 17.76 -9.73
N TYR A 158 1.50 17.77 -9.03
CA TYR A 158 1.42 18.00 -7.58
C TYR A 158 1.16 16.72 -6.78
N PHE A 159 0.98 15.59 -7.47
CA PHE A 159 0.90 14.26 -6.88
C PHE A 159 1.92 13.35 -7.53
N THR A 160 2.62 12.59 -6.72
CA THR A 160 3.48 11.50 -7.21
C THR A 160 2.95 10.19 -6.67
N LEU A 161 2.77 9.19 -7.53
CA LEU A 161 2.44 7.83 -7.09
C LEU A 161 3.73 7.04 -6.83
N ASP A 162 3.78 6.36 -5.71
CA ASP A 162 4.85 5.44 -5.35
C ASP A 162 4.22 4.11 -4.91
N LEU A 163 4.93 3.02 -5.15
CA LEU A 163 4.51 1.68 -4.81
C LEU A 163 5.52 1.06 -3.88
N TRP A 164 5.06 0.75 -2.67
CA TRP A 164 5.88 0.16 -1.63
C TRP A 164 5.50 -1.30 -1.39
N VAL A 165 6.49 -2.09 -1.00
CA VAL A 165 6.32 -3.46 -0.51
C VAL A 165 6.91 -3.57 0.88
N GLY A 166 6.27 -4.35 1.75
CA GLY A 166 6.68 -4.49 3.14
C GLY A 166 6.14 -5.75 3.83
N LYS A 167 6.59 -5.94 5.07
CA LYS A 167 6.18 -7.04 5.96
C LYS A 167 5.03 -6.57 6.88
N ASN A 168 4.23 -7.49 7.41
CA ASN A 168 3.14 -7.14 8.35
C ASN A 168 3.60 -6.78 9.77
N ASP A 169 4.89 -6.90 10.08
CA ASP A 169 5.40 -6.72 11.43
C ASP A 169 5.53 -5.24 11.83
N GLY A 170 5.01 -4.33 10.99
CA GLY A 170 5.09 -2.89 11.19
C GLY A 170 6.47 -2.30 10.89
N SER A 171 7.41 -3.11 10.38
CA SER A 171 8.75 -2.67 10.03
C SER A 171 8.92 -2.54 8.51
N TYR A 172 9.50 -1.39 8.12
CA TYR A 172 10.10 -1.04 6.83
C TYR A 172 9.30 -1.34 5.54
N TRP A 173 8.83 -0.24 4.93
CA TRP A 173 8.29 -0.21 3.58
C TRP A 173 9.40 0.20 2.61
N HIS A 174 9.55 -0.56 1.52
CA HIS A 174 10.54 -0.26 0.48
C HIS A 174 9.84 0.07 -0.83
N SER A 175 10.25 1.17 -1.47
CA SER A 175 9.78 1.50 -2.81
C SER A 175 10.34 0.50 -3.83
N VAL A 176 9.44 -0.08 -4.62
CA VAL A 176 9.79 -0.90 -5.78
C VAL A 176 9.52 -0.17 -7.08
N TRP A 177 8.77 0.92 -7.04
CA TRP A 177 8.49 1.78 -8.18
C TRP A 177 8.01 3.16 -7.71
N GLU A 178 8.49 4.22 -8.32
CA GLU A 178 8.01 5.59 -8.10
C GLU A 178 7.84 6.30 -9.45
N GLU A 179 6.74 7.04 -9.57
CA GLU A 179 6.47 7.84 -10.76
C GLU A 179 7.63 8.81 -11.06
N GLY A 180 8.15 8.73 -12.30
CA GLY A 180 9.24 9.58 -12.77
C GLY A 180 10.63 9.16 -12.27
N GLN A 181 10.76 8.06 -11.52
CA GLN A 181 12.03 7.51 -11.06
C GLN A 181 12.34 6.18 -11.75
N ASN A 182 13.62 5.95 -12.05
CA ASN A 182 14.12 4.69 -12.63
C ASN A 182 14.61 3.73 -11.53
N LEU A 183 13.75 3.38 -10.58
CA LEU A 183 14.14 2.51 -9.46
C LEU A 183 14.44 1.07 -9.92
N ASN A 184 13.61 0.51 -10.82
CA ASN A 184 13.74 -0.86 -11.34
C ASN A 184 13.47 -0.91 -12.85
N PRO A 185 14.28 -0.25 -13.69
CA PRO A 185 13.96 -0.04 -15.11
C PRO A 185 13.85 -1.35 -15.91
N ASN A 186 14.48 -2.44 -15.44
CA ASN A 186 14.46 -3.74 -16.11
C ASN A 186 13.20 -4.57 -15.79
N HIS A 187 12.45 -4.19 -14.75
CA HIS A 187 11.32 -4.96 -14.24
C HIS A 187 10.01 -4.19 -14.28
N VAL A 188 10.05 -2.94 -14.73
CA VAL A 188 8.89 -2.07 -14.87
C VAL A 188 8.74 -1.65 -16.31
N THR A 189 7.53 -1.84 -16.84
CA THR A 189 7.11 -1.20 -18.09
C THR A 189 6.00 -0.20 -17.78
N THR A 190 6.04 0.95 -18.47
CA THR A 190 5.01 1.98 -18.35
C THR A 190 4.55 2.36 -19.74
N ARG A 191 3.22 2.41 -19.96
CA ARG A 191 2.63 2.83 -21.24
C ARG A 191 1.44 3.75 -21.02
N PHE A 192 1.14 4.57 -22.02
CA PHE A 192 -0.06 5.42 -22.02
C PHE A 192 -1.26 4.62 -22.52
N VAL A 193 -2.39 4.70 -21.81
CA VAL A 193 -3.60 3.92 -22.10
C VAL A 193 -4.84 4.79 -22.38
N GLY A 194 -4.64 6.08 -22.64
CA GLY A 194 -5.71 7.02 -23.02
C GLY A 194 -6.29 7.81 -21.83
N ASN A 195 -7.02 8.90 -22.12
CA ASN A 195 -7.71 9.75 -21.13
C ASN A 195 -6.83 10.32 -19.99
N GLY A 196 -5.51 10.38 -20.21
CA GLY A 196 -4.53 10.81 -19.21
C GLY A 196 -4.04 9.68 -18.29
N PHE A 197 -4.52 8.45 -18.47
CA PHE A 197 -4.06 7.31 -17.68
C PHE A 197 -2.77 6.71 -18.24
N ARG A 198 -1.91 6.32 -17.31
CA ARG A 198 -0.73 5.50 -17.54
C ARG A 198 -0.97 4.14 -16.91
N GLU A 199 -0.52 3.11 -17.59
CA GLU A 199 -0.45 1.77 -17.05
C GLU A 199 0.99 1.46 -16.66
N VAL A 200 1.14 0.83 -15.51
CA VAL A 200 2.40 0.33 -14.99
C VAL A 200 2.25 -1.17 -14.82
N LYS A 201 3.17 -1.91 -15.40
CA LYS A 201 3.34 -3.34 -15.17
C LYS A 201 4.68 -3.56 -14.51
N ILE A 202 4.67 -4.30 -13.40
CA ILE A 202 5.86 -4.61 -12.61
C ILE A 202 5.96 -6.12 -12.53
N ASN A 203 7.10 -6.68 -12.92
CA ASN A 203 7.48 -8.03 -12.53
C ASN A 203 7.88 -7.98 -11.04
N LEU A 204 6.93 -8.29 -10.17
CA LEU A 204 7.04 -8.04 -8.75
C LEU A 204 8.12 -8.89 -8.10
N GLU A 205 8.24 -10.15 -8.54
CA GLU A 205 9.26 -11.05 -8.03
C GLU A 205 10.68 -10.59 -8.35
N ASN A 206 10.98 -10.26 -9.62
CA ASN A 206 12.31 -9.80 -9.99
C ASN A 206 12.64 -8.45 -9.34
N ALA A 207 11.66 -7.54 -9.25
CA ALA A 207 11.83 -6.28 -8.52
C ALA A 207 12.14 -6.52 -7.02
N LEU A 208 11.52 -7.53 -6.40
CA LEU A 208 11.81 -7.94 -5.02
C LEU A 208 13.20 -8.58 -4.88
N MET A 209 13.64 -9.38 -5.86
CA MET A 209 14.99 -9.95 -5.87
C MET A 209 16.06 -8.86 -5.92
N ASP A 210 15.89 -7.88 -6.82
CA ASP A 210 16.81 -6.74 -6.94
C ASP A 210 16.82 -5.88 -5.67
N LEU A 211 15.63 -5.61 -5.11
CA LEU A 211 15.51 -4.92 -3.83
C LEU A 211 16.25 -5.67 -2.71
N ASN A 212 16.05 -6.98 -2.58
CA ASN A 212 16.70 -7.79 -1.55
C ASN A 212 18.22 -7.84 -1.71
N LEU A 213 18.70 -7.90 -2.95
CA LEU A 213 20.13 -7.79 -3.24
C LEU A 213 20.67 -6.43 -2.81
N TRP A 214 19.97 -5.35 -3.12
CA TRP A 214 20.33 -4.01 -2.68
C TRP A 214 20.34 -3.89 -1.15
N LEU A 215 19.31 -4.39 -0.46
CA LEU A 215 19.23 -4.37 1.00
C LEU A 215 20.41 -5.12 1.63
N THR A 216 20.72 -6.31 1.12
CA THR A 216 21.85 -7.12 1.59
C THR A 216 23.17 -6.39 1.39
N ASN A 217 23.41 -5.83 0.21
CA ASN A 217 24.64 -5.11 -0.12
C ASN A 217 24.85 -3.84 0.74
N ASN A 218 23.77 -3.26 1.28
CA ASN A 218 23.82 -2.07 2.11
C ASN A 218 23.66 -2.38 3.62
N GLY A 219 23.71 -3.65 4.03
CA GLY A 219 23.69 -4.05 5.44
C GLY A 219 22.28 -4.11 6.08
N PHE A 220 21.22 -4.02 5.29
CA PHE A 220 19.82 -4.12 5.71
C PHE A 220 19.30 -5.57 5.63
N THR A 221 20.09 -6.54 6.11
CA THR A 221 19.77 -7.98 5.99
C THR A 221 18.48 -8.37 6.72
N ASN A 222 18.10 -7.65 7.78
CA ASN A 222 16.86 -7.87 8.52
C ASN A 222 15.61 -7.43 7.73
N ASP A 223 15.78 -6.56 6.74
CA ASP A 223 14.68 -5.99 5.96
C ASP A 223 14.36 -6.83 4.71
N VAL A 224 15.23 -7.78 4.38
CA VAL A 224 15.06 -8.72 3.25
C VAL A 224 13.70 -9.41 3.32
N ILE A 225 12.97 -9.37 2.21
CA ILE A 225 11.63 -9.90 2.05
C ILE A 225 11.73 -11.25 1.33
N SER A 226 11.44 -12.35 2.01
CA SER A 226 11.33 -13.65 1.36
C SER A 226 9.91 -13.87 0.82
N PRO A 227 9.71 -13.97 -0.51
CA PRO A 227 8.43 -14.30 -1.12
C PRO A 227 7.77 -15.56 -0.57
N GLN A 228 8.58 -16.51 -0.09
CA GLN A 228 8.13 -17.83 0.33
C GLN A 228 7.69 -17.91 1.79
N THR A 229 8.23 -17.03 2.63
CA THR A 229 8.05 -17.13 4.10
C THR A 229 7.44 -15.89 4.72
N ASN A 230 7.49 -14.75 4.04
CA ASN A 230 7.05 -13.50 4.61
C ASN A 230 5.60 -13.21 4.24
N ARG A 231 4.90 -12.51 5.13
CA ARG A 231 3.59 -11.94 4.84
C ARG A 231 3.84 -10.64 4.08
N ILE A 232 3.54 -10.64 2.78
CA ILE A 232 3.84 -9.52 1.88
C ILE A 232 2.61 -8.67 1.65
N TYR A 233 2.81 -7.36 1.70
CA TYR A 233 1.79 -6.34 1.47
C TYR A 233 2.29 -5.34 0.44
N ILE A 234 1.37 -4.87 -0.39
CA ILE A 234 1.60 -3.79 -1.33
C ILE A 234 0.89 -2.54 -0.82
N ASN A 235 1.55 -1.40 -0.93
CA ASN A 235 1.01 -0.12 -0.52
C ASN A 235 1.19 0.90 -1.65
N PHE A 236 0.08 1.43 -2.17
CA PHE A 236 0.13 2.58 -3.06
C PHE A 236 0.18 3.85 -2.23
N VAL A 237 1.19 4.68 -2.48
CA VAL A 237 1.47 5.90 -1.74
C VAL A 237 1.28 7.10 -2.66
N ALA A 238 0.20 7.85 -2.46
CA ALA A 238 0.04 9.15 -3.10
C ALA A 238 0.75 10.21 -2.26
N LYS A 239 1.84 10.74 -2.80
CA LYS A 239 2.64 11.82 -2.21
C LYS A 239 2.04 13.16 -2.61
N ASP A 240 1.31 13.80 -1.69
CA ASP A 240 0.70 15.11 -1.92
C ASP A 240 1.72 16.24 -1.71
N ASN A 241 2.12 16.86 -2.82
CA ASN A 241 2.99 18.03 -2.89
C ASN A 241 2.26 19.28 -3.38
N ALA A 242 0.93 19.29 -3.34
CA ALA A 242 0.15 20.44 -3.77
C ALA A 242 0.43 21.68 -2.92
N ASN A 243 0.29 22.83 -3.57
CA ASN A 243 0.48 24.12 -2.94
C ASN A 243 -0.63 24.40 -1.92
N ARG A 244 -0.26 24.89 -0.73
CA ARG A 244 -1.15 25.13 0.41
C ARG A 244 -1.67 26.56 0.52
N TRP A 245 -1.28 27.47 -0.38
CA TRP A 245 -1.81 28.84 -0.40
C TRP A 245 -3.30 28.88 -0.69
N SER A 246 -4.05 29.56 0.18
CA SER A 246 -5.50 29.78 0.03
C SER A 246 -5.84 30.29 -1.37
N GLY A 247 -6.85 29.68 -2.00
CA GLY A 247 -7.25 29.99 -3.38
C GLY A 247 -6.59 29.13 -4.46
N THR A 248 -5.61 28.28 -4.11
CA THR A 248 -5.07 27.25 -5.02
C THR A 248 -6.15 26.21 -5.33
N SER A 249 -6.18 25.69 -6.56
CA SER A 249 -7.10 24.61 -6.93
C SER A 249 -6.68 23.27 -6.33
N THR A 250 -7.66 22.48 -5.87
CA THR A 250 -7.42 21.12 -5.39
C THR A 250 -6.96 20.22 -6.54
N GLN A 251 -5.93 19.44 -6.28
CA GLN A 251 -5.34 18.48 -7.20
C GLN A 251 -5.88 17.08 -6.89
N ALA A 252 -5.72 16.13 -7.81
CA ALA A 252 -6.18 14.77 -7.58
C ALA A 252 -5.28 13.74 -8.27
N LEU A 253 -5.24 12.56 -7.65
CA LEU A 253 -4.69 11.34 -8.23
C LEU A 253 -5.80 10.30 -8.29
N GLU A 254 -5.85 9.58 -9.40
CA GLU A 254 -6.87 8.57 -9.68
C GLU A 254 -6.18 7.22 -9.99
N ILE A 255 -6.72 6.13 -9.44
CA ILE A 255 -6.34 4.76 -9.78
C ILE A 255 -7.57 4.10 -10.39
N LYS A 256 -7.46 3.69 -11.65
CA LYS A 256 -8.57 3.13 -12.43
C LYS A 256 -8.68 1.62 -12.29
N SER A 257 -7.56 0.93 -12.19
CA SER A 257 -7.54 -0.52 -12.04
C SER A 257 -6.29 -0.95 -11.31
N ILE A 258 -6.41 -2.05 -10.57
CA ILE A 258 -5.33 -2.74 -9.91
C ILE A 258 -5.55 -4.23 -10.21
N TRP A 259 -4.50 -4.89 -10.67
CA TRP A 259 -4.43 -6.31 -10.96
C TRP A 259 -3.26 -6.91 -10.21
N THR A 260 -3.55 -7.85 -9.32
CA THR A 260 -2.55 -8.40 -8.39
C THR A 260 -2.42 -9.90 -8.54
N PRO A 261 -1.33 -10.48 -8.01
CA PRO A 261 -1.31 -11.91 -7.68
C PRO A 261 -2.44 -12.25 -6.70
N SER A 262 -2.70 -13.54 -6.52
CA SER A 262 -3.76 -14.01 -5.63
C SER A 262 -3.51 -13.61 -4.18
N TYR A 263 -4.57 -13.41 -3.41
CA TYR A 263 -4.45 -13.18 -1.98
C TYR A 263 -4.18 -14.48 -1.25
N TYR A 264 -3.45 -14.37 -0.14
CA TYR A 264 -3.22 -15.52 0.72
C TYR A 264 -4.55 -16.10 1.23
N GLY A 265 -4.77 -17.39 0.95
CA GLY A 265 -5.99 -18.12 1.32
C GLY A 265 -7.09 -18.13 0.26
N GLU A 266 -6.95 -17.41 -0.86
CA GLU A 266 -7.89 -17.49 -1.99
C GLU A 266 -7.45 -18.54 -3.02
N GLY A 267 -8.40 -19.34 -3.52
CA GLY A 267 -8.13 -20.43 -4.46
C GLY A 267 -7.76 -21.77 -3.81
N GLN A 268 -7.52 -21.79 -2.49
CA GLN A 268 -7.73 -23.00 -1.70
C GLN A 268 -9.26 -23.19 -1.64
N PRO A 269 -9.83 -24.36 -2.01
CA PRO A 269 -11.23 -24.62 -1.74
C PRO A 269 -11.40 -24.45 -0.25
N GLN A 270 -12.09 -23.37 0.15
CA GLN A 270 -12.44 -22.97 1.52
C GLN A 270 -11.74 -23.90 2.50
N GLN A 271 -10.44 -23.65 2.76
CA GLN A 271 -9.58 -24.64 3.40
C GLN A 271 -10.38 -25.12 4.60
N THR A 272 -10.85 -26.36 4.47
CA THR A 272 -11.79 -26.94 5.40
C THR A 272 -11.11 -26.73 6.73
N SER A 273 -11.74 -25.90 7.58
CA SER A 273 -11.44 -25.71 9.00
C SER A 273 -10.11 -26.38 9.32
N ILE A 274 -8.98 -25.64 9.31
CA ILE A 274 -7.71 -26.25 9.74
C ILE A 274 -8.04 -26.94 11.04
N ASP A 275 -8.08 -28.28 11.03
CA ASP A 275 -8.54 -29.02 12.19
C ASP A 275 -7.57 -28.62 13.27
N PRO A 276 -8.03 -27.89 14.30
CA PRO A 276 -7.12 -27.10 15.09
C PRO A 276 -6.21 -28.07 15.86
N ILE A 277 -4.91 -27.97 15.60
CA ILE A 277 -3.92 -28.92 16.11
C ILE A 277 -3.37 -28.38 17.42
N ILE A 278 -3.28 -29.24 18.41
CA ILE A 278 -2.55 -28.99 19.65
C ILE A 278 -1.37 -29.96 19.73
N SER A 279 -0.18 -29.42 19.93
CA SER A 279 1.06 -30.20 20.10
C SER A 279 1.68 -29.89 21.45
N PHE A 280 2.00 -30.93 22.22
CA PHE A 280 2.66 -30.80 23.52
C PHE A 280 4.11 -31.23 23.41
N ASP A 281 5.02 -30.34 23.77
CA ASP A 281 6.42 -30.64 24.02
C ASP A 281 6.71 -30.63 25.52
N TYR A 282 6.52 -31.80 26.14
CA TYR A 282 6.78 -31.99 27.56
C TYR A 282 8.27 -31.84 27.94
N LYS A 283 9.20 -31.97 26.98
CA LYS A 283 10.64 -31.79 27.26
C LYS A 283 10.98 -30.32 27.42
N ASN A 284 10.38 -29.47 26.59
CA ASN A 284 10.58 -28.02 26.62
C ASN A 284 9.48 -27.27 27.40
N ASN A 285 8.57 -28.00 28.05
CA ASN A 285 7.45 -27.47 28.83
C ASN A 285 6.58 -26.48 28.03
N SER A 286 6.35 -26.76 26.75
CA SER A 286 5.59 -25.88 25.85
C SER A 286 4.44 -26.60 25.15
N VAL A 287 3.39 -25.85 24.85
CA VAL A 287 2.25 -26.29 24.03
C VAL A 287 2.14 -25.34 22.85
N THR A 288 1.99 -25.90 21.65
CA THR A 288 1.80 -25.14 20.42
C THR A 288 0.41 -25.41 19.87
N PHE A 289 -0.34 -24.35 19.64
CA PHE A 289 -1.65 -24.39 18.97
C PHE A 289 -1.48 -23.96 17.52
N PHE A 290 -2.12 -24.67 16.60
CA PHE A 290 -2.15 -24.37 15.18
C PHE A 290 -3.60 -24.20 14.72
N GLY A 291 -3.86 -23.17 13.91
CA GLY A 291 -5.20 -22.86 13.43
C GLY A 291 -5.24 -21.63 12.52
N GLY A 292 -6.44 -21.25 12.09
CA GLY A 292 -6.72 -20.03 11.36
C GLY A 292 -6.45 -18.77 12.20
N VAL A 293 -5.77 -17.80 11.59
CA VAL A 293 -5.50 -16.50 12.21
C VAL A 293 -6.79 -15.70 12.34
N GLY A 294 -7.05 -15.15 13.52
CA GLY A 294 -8.28 -14.43 13.86
C GLY A 294 -9.43 -15.34 14.28
N GLU A 295 -9.27 -16.66 14.18
CA GLU A 295 -10.26 -17.62 14.67
C GLU A 295 -10.13 -17.85 16.17
N THR A 296 -11.27 -18.12 16.82
CA THR A 296 -11.33 -18.36 18.26
C THR A 296 -11.46 -19.85 18.54
N TYR A 297 -10.63 -20.33 19.46
CA TYR A 297 -10.58 -21.73 19.85
C TYR A 297 -10.83 -21.90 21.34
N GLU A 298 -11.49 -23.00 21.68
CA GLU A 298 -11.68 -23.46 23.05
C GLU A 298 -10.77 -24.68 23.30
N LEU A 299 -9.83 -24.52 24.23
CA LEU A 299 -9.08 -25.65 24.78
C LEU A 299 -9.98 -26.40 25.75
N GLN A 300 -10.34 -27.63 25.41
CA GLN A 300 -11.17 -28.49 26.25
C GLN A 300 -10.32 -29.58 26.89
N ARG A 301 -10.63 -29.89 28.16
CA ARG A 301 -10.00 -30.97 28.92
C ARG A 301 -11.02 -32.03 29.33
N SER A 302 -10.60 -33.28 29.37
CA SER A 302 -11.39 -34.41 29.86
C SER A 302 -10.51 -35.37 30.66
N VAL A 303 -11.08 -35.99 31.69
CA VAL A 303 -10.40 -37.05 32.47
C VAL A 303 -10.69 -38.45 31.94
N ASP A 304 -11.76 -38.62 31.17
CA ASP A 304 -12.31 -39.92 30.77
C ASP A 304 -12.73 -40.00 29.29
N LEU A 305 -12.46 -38.94 28.51
CA LEU A 305 -12.85 -38.74 27.11
C LEU A 305 -14.37 -38.61 26.87
N LYS A 306 -15.20 -38.69 27.92
CA LYS A 306 -16.66 -38.59 27.82
C LYS A 306 -17.13 -37.18 28.11
N ASP A 307 -16.71 -36.63 29.25
CA ASP A 307 -17.09 -35.30 29.69
C ASP A 307 -15.97 -34.29 29.42
N TRP A 308 -16.26 -33.28 28.60
CA TRP A 308 -15.30 -32.27 28.18
C TRP A 308 -15.66 -30.91 28.78
N GLN A 309 -14.72 -30.32 29.51
CA GLN A 309 -14.87 -28.98 30.08
C GLN A 309 -13.98 -28.00 29.32
N VAL A 310 -14.52 -26.81 29.03
CA VAL A 310 -13.72 -25.71 28.49
C VAL A 310 -12.77 -25.23 29.59
N SER A 311 -11.47 -25.33 29.31
CA SER A 311 -10.41 -24.83 30.19
C SER A 311 -10.10 -23.38 29.86
N HIS A 312 -9.86 -23.08 28.57
CA HIS A 312 -9.45 -21.77 28.09
C HIS A 312 -10.10 -21.47 26.73
N SER A 313 -10.30 -20.19 26.44
CA SER A 313 -10.75 -19.69 25.14
C SER A 313 -9.81 -18.59 24.69
N PHE A 314 -9.31 -18.65 23.46
CA PHE A 314 -8.35 -17.68 22.93
C PHE A 314 -8.48 -17.53 21.41
N THR A 315 -8.07 -16.37 20.90
CA THR A 315 -8.06 -16.06 19.46
C THR A 315 -6.63 -16.10 18.97
N LEU A 316 -6.35 -16.84 17.91
CA LEU A 316 -5.00 -16.94 17.36
C LEU A 316 -4.63 -15.65 16.61
N THR A 317 -3.52 -15.03 17.00
CA THR A 317 -2.91 -13.87 16.34
C THR A 317 -1.90 -14.27 15.26
N SER A 318 -1.43 -15.52 15.30
CA SER A 318 -0.61 -16.17 14.27
C SER A 318 -1.08 -17.61 14.00
N ASP A 319 -0.67 -18.15 12.87
CA ASP A 319 -1.01 -19.50 12.38
C ASP A 319 -0.47 -20.62 13.28
N SER A 320 0.48 -20.27 14.15
CA SER A 320 0.81 -21.05 15.34
C SER A 320 1.14 -20.13 16.51
N GLU A 321 0.76 -20.52 17.72
CA GLU A 321 1.16 -19.85 18.94
C GLU A 321 1.69 -20.86 19.95
N THR A 322 2.84 -20.57 20.55
CA THR A 322 3.46 -21.43 21.55
C THR A 322 3.43 -20.77 22.91
N HIS A 323 2.92 -21.51 23.89
CA HIS A 323 2.71 -21.06 25.25
C HIS A 323 3.32 -22.06 26.24
N PRO A 324 3.71 -21.64 27.46
CA PRO A 324 4.08 -22.55 28.52
C PRO A 324 2.96 -23.55 28.86
N ILE A 325 3.28 -24.83 29.03
CA ILE A 325 2.28 -25.85 29.43
C ILE A 325 1.63 -25.49 30.79
N SER A 326 2.38 -24.82 31.67
CA SER A 326 1.92 -24.38 32.99
C SER A 326 0.68 -23.50 32.93
N ASP A 327 0.48 -22.76 31.83
CA ASP A 327 -0.64 -21.83 31.70
C ASP A 327 -1.97 -22.57 31.53
N PHE A 328 -1.93 -23.86 31.20
CA PHE A 328 -3.11 -24.68 30.93
C PHE A 328 -3.27 -25.88 31.89
N LEU A 329 -2.32 -26.09 32.80
CA LEU A 329 -2.34 -27.15 33.80
C LEU A 329 -2.57 -26.58 35.20
N ASP A 330 -3.70 -26.94 35.82
CA ASP A 330 -3.88 -26.75 37.26
C ASP A 330 -2.96 -27.72 38.02
N SER A 331 -2.38 -27.23 39.11
CA SER A 331 -1.38 -27.88 40.01
C SER A 331 -1.70 -29.30 40.55
N ALA A 332 -2.83 -29.90 40.19
CA ALA A 332 -3.19 -31.26 40.56
C ALA A 332 -2.64 -32.26 39.52
N GLN A 333 -1.81 -33.21 39.99
CA GLN A 333 -1.19 -34.33 39.23
C GLN A 333 -2.20 -35.32 38.62
N ARG A 334 -3.19 -34.87 37.86
CA ARG A 334 -4.09 -35.73 37.08
C ARG A 334 -3.71 -35.67 35.61
N LYS A 335 -3.68 -36.84 34.97
CA LYS A 335 -3.53 -36.94 33.51
C LYS A 335 -4.85 -36.50 32.88
N TYR A 336 -4.81 -35.45 32.08
CA TYR A 336 -5.95 -34.97 31.29
C TYR A 336 -5.72 -35.29 29.81
N PHE A 337 -6.81 -35.52 29.09
CA PHE A 337 -6.85 -35.45 27.64
C PHE A 337 -7.22 -34.04 27.22
N PHE A 338 -6.57 -33.54 26.18
CA PHE A 338 -6.81 -32.21 25.64
C PHE A 338 -7.31 -32.32 24.21
N ARG A 339 -8.22 -31.43 23.84
CA ARG A 339 -8.57 -31.18 22.44
C ARG A 339 -8.81 -29.71 22.22
N LEU A 340 -8.56 -29.25 21.01
CA LEU A 340 -8.89 -27.90 20.58
C LEU A 340 -10.20 -27.94 19.79
N LYS A 341 -11.13 -27.03 20.10
CA LYS A 341 -12.42 -26.93 19.40
C LYS A 341 -12.55 -25.54 18.80
N HIS A 342 -12.78 -25.47 17.49
CA HIS A 342 -13.10 -24.21 16.82
C HIS A 342 -14.46 -23.68 17.29
N LYS A 343 -14.51 -22.38 17.61
CA LYS A 343 -15.74 -21.66 17.95
C LYS A 343 -16.16 -20.86 16.71
N PRO A 344 -17.26 -21.26 16.03
CA PRO A 344 -17.67 -20.66 14.78
C PRO A 344 -18.11 -19.20 14.93
#